data_AF-A0AAU2QF08-F1
#
_entry.id   AF-A0AAU2QF08-F1
#
_cell.length_a   1.000
_cell.length_b   1.000
_cell.length_c   1.000
_cell.angle_alpha   90.00
_cell.angle_beta   90.00
_cell.angle_gamma   90.00
#
_symmetry.space_group_name_H-M   'P 1'
#
loop_
_entity.id
_entity.type
_entity.pdbx_description
1 polymer ?
#
loop_
_entity_poly.entity_id
_entity_poly.type
_entity_poly.pdbx_seq_one_letter_code
_entity_poly.pdbx_strand_id
1 'polypeptide(L)' 'MLRERRGLLLDLAGRAKARDAAAAWTARVHAVTARTDRQDVDALLIRPDGLVAGAWPTGRDFGATTLVRVPGTWFSQPA' A
#
# COMPACT_ATOMS: atom_id res chain seq x y z
N MET A 1 7.04 -0.23 12.63
CA MET A 1 6.89 -0.11 11.15
C MET A 1 7.59 -1.28 10.44
N LEU A 2 8.79 -1.19 9.83
CA LEU A 2 9.40 -2.38 9.17
C LEU A 2 9.94 -3.45 10.15
N ARG A 3 10.15 -3.09 11.43
CA ARG A 3 10.65 -3.99 12.47
C ARG A 3 9.68 -5.12 12.84
N GLU A 4 8.41 -5.01 12.45
CA GLU A 4 7.35 -5.98 12.79
C GLU A 4 7.19 -7.09 11.74
N ARG A 5 8.08 -7.18 10.73
CA ARG A 5 7.97 -8.07 9.57
C ARG A 5 6.65 -7.90 8.79
N ARG A 6 6.00 -6.74 8.91
CA ARG A 6 4.80 -6.36 8.16
C ARG A 6 5.17 -5.47 6.98
N GLY A 7 4.42 -5.60 5.90
CA GLY A 7 4.48 -4.65 4.79
C GLY A 7 3.97 -3.27 5.21
N LEU A 8 4.24 -2.28 4.39
CA LEU A 8 3.82 -0.90 4.63
C LEU A 8 3.11 -0.38 3.38
N LEU A 9 1.85 0.05 3.50
CA LEU A 9 1.20 0.87 2.50
C LEU A 9 1.38 2.34 2.89
N LEU A 10 2.15 3.08 2.10
CA LEU A 10 2.28 4.52 2.22
C LEU A 10 1.22 5.19 1.34
N ASP A 11 0.28 5.89 1.97
CA ASP A 11 -0.67 6.79 1.31
C ASP A 11 -0.08 8.20 1.30
N LEU A 12 0.29 8.67 0.11
CA LEU A 12 0.97 9.95 -0.10
C LEU A 12 -0.01 11.07 -0.46
N ALA A 13 -1.18 10.71 -0.97
CA ALA A 13 -2.24 11.63 -1.38
C ALA A 13 -3.32 11.85 -0.30
N GLY A 14 -3.27 11.12 0.82
CA GLY A 14 -4.26 11.19 1.89
C GLY A 14 -5.62 10.59 1.49
N ARG A 15 -5.64 9.65 0.54
CA ARG A 15 -6.89 9.14 -0.05
C ARG A 15 -7.46 7.99 0.78
N ALA A 16 -8.71 8.15 1.25
CA ALA A 16 -9.43 7.12 2.00
C ALA A 16 -9.45 5.76 1.28
N LYS A 17 -9.66 5.75 -0.05
CA LYS A 17 -9.65 4.53 -0.88
C LYS A 17 -8.40 3.67 -0.72
N ALA A 18 -7.21 4.27 -0.56
CA ALA A 18 -5.97 3.51 -0.36
C ALA A 18 -5.96 2.81 0.99
N ARG A 19 -6.43 3.51 2.04
CA ARG A 19 -6.57 2.96 3.39
C ARG A 19 -7.64 1.87 3.46
N ASP A 20 -8.79 2.07 2.81
CA ASP A 20 -9.87 1.09 2.73
C ASP A 20 -9.41 -0.21 2.07
N ALA A 21 -8.63 -0.10 1.00
CA ALA A 21 -8.06 -1.27 0.33
C ALA A 21 -7.01 -2.00 1.19
N ALA A 22 -6.27 -1.28 2.04
CA ALA A 22 -5.38 -1.91 3.04
C ALA A 22 -6.12 -2.50 4.23
N ALA A 23 -7.39 -2.14 4.48
CA ALA A 23 -8.15 -2.66 5.63
C ALA A 23 -8.23 -4.20 5.62
N ALA A 24 -8.38 -4.79 4.43
CA ALA A 24 -8.39 -6.24 4.21
C ALA A 24 -7.03 -6.93 4.50
N TRP A 25 -5.96 -6.16 4.70
CA TRP A 25 -4.59 -6.64 4.83
C TRP A 25 -3.93 -6.26 6.16
N THR A 26 -4.67 -5.67 7.10
CA THR A 26 -4.16 -5.11 8.38
C THR A 26 -3.36 -6.08 9.24
N ALA A 27 -3.60 -7.39 9.13
CA ALA A 27 -2.80 -8.41 9.79
C ALA A 27 -1.34 -8.47 9.28
N ARG A 28 -1.09 -8.05 8.04
CA ARG A 28 0.19 -8.21 7.31
C ARG A 28 0.76 -6.90 6.76
N VAL A 29 -0.06 -5.88 6.60
CA VAL A 29 0.29 -4.58 6.04
C VAL A 29 -0.17 -3.48 6.98
N HIS A 30 0.74 -2.58 7.34
CA HIS A 30 0.40 -1.34 8.04
C HIS A 30 0.16 -0.22 7.05
N ALA A 31 -0.96 0.48 7.17
CA ALA A 31 -1.23 1.67 6.37
C ALA A 31 -0.74 2.92 7.13
N VAL A 32 0.08 3.73 6.47
CA VAL A 32 0.59 4.99 6.99
C VAL A 32 0.32 6.08 5.96
N THR A 33 -0.34 7.15 6.39
CA THR A 33 -0.45 8.36 5.58
C THR A 33 0.75 9.25 5.84
N ALA A 34 1.46 9.64 4.78
CA ALA A 34 2.61 10.53 4.85
C ALA A 34 2.42 11.68 3.87
N ARG A 35 2.81 12.89 4.28
CA ARG A 35 2.79 14.05 3.38
C ARG A 35 4.11 14.12 2.63
N THR A 36 4.04 14.30 1.32
CA THR A 36 5.19 14.49 0.43
C THR A 36 4.85 15.55 -0.61
N ASP A 37 5.88 16.20 -1.14
CA ASP A 37 5.83 17.10 -2.30
C ASP A 37 5.82 16.34 -3.64
N ARG A 38 5.98 15.01 -3.62
CA ARG A 38 5.91 14.16 -4.82
C ARG A 38 4.53 14.24 -5.45
N GLN A 39 4.51 14.53 -6.75
CA GLN A 39 3.28 14.68 -7.55
C GLN A 39 3.08 13.54 -8.54
N ASP A 40 3.99 12.57 -8.60
CA ASP A 40 3.98 11.46 -9.55
C ASP A 40 3.35 10.17 -9.00
N VAL A 41 3.22 10.04 -7.67
CA VAL A 41 2.75 8.83 -7.01
C VAL A 41 1.81 9.14 -5.84
N ASP A 42 0.61 8.54 -5.85
CA ASP A 42 -0.39 8.69 -4.80
C ASP A 42 -0.19 7.66 -3.66
N ALA A 43 0.37 6.49 -3.95
CA ALA A 43 0.67 5.48 -2.93
C ALA A 43 1.79 4.51 -3.31
N LEU A 44 2.44 3.93 -2.30
CA LEU A 44 3.47 2.90 -2.43
C LEU A 44 3.18 1.72 -1.50
N LEU A 45 3.37 0.50 -1.98
CA LEU A 45 3.42 -0.71 -1.16
C LEU A 45 4.86 -1.17 -1.01
N ILE A 46 5.34 -1.23 0.22
CA ILE A 46 6.69 -1.62 0.59
C ILE A 46 6.64 -2.95 1.33
N ARG A 47 7.51 -3.87 0.94
CA ARG A 47 7.69 -5.18 1.56
C ARG A 47 8.45 -5.07 2.88
N PRO A 48 8.40 -6.09 3.75
CA PRO A 48 9.15 -6.09 5.00
C PRO A 48 10.67 -5.97 4.83
N ASP A 49 11.20 -6.33 3.65
CA ASP A 49 12.61 -6.18 3.27
C ASP A 49 12.96 -4.77 2.75
N GLY A 50 11.99 -3.85 2.71
CA GLY A 50 12.19 -2.47 2.27
C GLY A 50 12.03 -2.25 0.76
N LEU A 51 11.75 -3.29 -0.02
CA LEU A 51 11.56 -3.16 -1.48
C LEU A 51 10.13 -2.74 -1.84
N VAL A 52 10.00 -1.93 -2.89
CA VAL A 52 8.70 -1.52 -3.42
C VAL A 52 8.07 -2.68 -4.20
N ALA A 53 6.93 -3.18 -3.72
CA ALA A 53 6.12 -4.21 -4.39
C ALA A 53 5.09 -3.60 -5.34
N GLY A 54 4.73 -2.34 -5.17
CA GLY A 54 3.76 -1.65 -6.01
C GLY A 54 3.81 -0.13 -5.84
N ALA A 55 3.52 0.58 -6.92
CA ALA A 55 3.40 2.03 -6.95
C ALA A 55 2.16 2.42 -7.75
N TRP A 56 1.42 3.40 -7.27
CA TRP A 56 0.21 3.90 -7.91
C TRP A 56 0.41 5.35 -8.34
N PRO A 57 0.43 5.61 -9.65
CA PRO A 57 0.61 6.96 -10.17
C PRO A 57 -0.51 7.90 -9.76
N THR A 58 -0.18 9.18 -9.68
CA THR A 58 -1.13 10.24 -9.34
C THR A 58 -2.35 10.24 -10.27
N GLY A 59 -3.54 10.33 -9.69
CA GLY A 59 -4.79 10.48 -10.44
C GLY A 59 -5.30 9.21 -11.11
N ARG A 60 -4.59 8.08 -11.00
CA ARG A 60 -5.13 6.77 -11.37
C ARG A 60 -6.03 6.26 -10.25
N ASP A 61 -7.17 5.66 -10.62
CA ASP A 61 -8.01 4.99 -9.65
C ASP A 61 -7.29 3.75 -9.10
N PHE A 62 -7.33 3.62 -7.78
CA PHE A 62 -6.94 2.41 -7.07
C PHE A 62 -7.99 1.35 -7.34
N GLY A 63 -7.93 0.71 -8.50
CA GLY A 63 -8.80 -0.44 -8.78
C GLY A 63 -8.62 -1.44 -7.64
N ALA A 64 -9.68 -1.74 -6.90
CA ALA A 64 -9.65 -2.65 -5.75
C ALA A 64 -8.95 -3.97 -6.12
N THR A 65 -9.12 -4.42 -7.35
CA THR A 65 -8.45 -5.59 -7.93
C THR A 65 -6.93 -5.47 -7.99
N THR A 66 -6.36 -4.32 -8.33
CA THR A 66 -4.90 -4.11 -8.40
C THR A 66 -4.31 -4.05 -6.99
N LEU A 67 -5.02 -3.40 -6.06
CA LEU A 67 -4.59 -3.25 -4.67
C LEU A 67 -4.78 -4.50 -3.83
N VAL A 68 -5.63 -5.45 -4.25
CA VAL A 68 -5.76 -6.78 -3.62
C VAL A 68 -4.79 -7.78 -4.25
N ARG A 69 -4.55 -7.71 -5.56
CA ARG A 69 -3.73 -8.68 -6.28
C ARG A 69 -2.24 -8.51 -5.99
N VAL A 70 -1.74 -7.27 -5.94
CA VAL A 70 -0.32 -7.00 -5.69
C VAL A 70 0.11 -7.48 -4.30
N PRO A 71 -0.63 -7.20 -3.21
CA PRO A 71 -0.32 -7.80 -1.92
C PRO A 71 -0.45 -9.33 -1.95
N GLY A 72 -1.42 -9.90 -2.65
CA GLY A 72 -1.57 -11.36 -2.77
C GLY A 72 -0.36 -12.07 -3.38
N THR A 73 0.34 -11.43 -4.31
CA THR A 73 1.58 -11.95 -4.91
C THR A 73 2.73 -12.04 -3.89
N TRP A 74 2.76 -11.15 -2.90
CA TRP A 74 3.92 -10.97 -2.01
C TRP A 74 3.66 -11.31 -0.54
N PHE A 75 2.39 -11.33 -0.12
CA PHE A 75 1.93 -11.51 1.25
C PHE A 75 0.92 -12.67 1.40
N SER A 76 0.76 -13.50 0.36
CA SER A 76 -0.25 -14.56 0.24
C SER A 76 -1.69 -14.02 0.29
N GLN A 77 -2.73 -14.83 0.02
CA GLN A 77 -4.12 -14.34 0.02
C GLN A 77 -4.52 -13.71 1.38
N PRO A 78 -5.37 -12.66 1.38
CA PRO A 78 -5.90 -12.09 2.61
C PRO A 78 -6.76 -13.12 3.35
N ALA A 79 -6.90 -12.95 4.66
CA ALA A 79 -7.75 -13.82 5.49
C ALA A 79 -9.24 -13.51 5.27
#